data_AF-A0A833RWR6-F1
#
_entry.id   AF-A0A833RWR6-F1
#
_cell.length_a   1.000
_cell.length_b   1.000
_cell.length_c   1.000
_cell.angle_alpha   90.00
_cell.angle_beta   90.00
_cell.angle_gamma   90.00
#
_symmetry.space_group_name_H-M   'P 1'
#
loop_
_entity.id
_entity.type
_entity.pdbx_description
1 polymer ?
#
loop_
_entity_poly.entity_id
_entity_poly.type
_entity_poly.pdbx_seq_one_letter_code
_entity_poly.pdbx_strand_id
1 'polypeptide(L)' 'MKMRTKDIPFTAFQTPDGLFEYIAVPMGLSNAPATFNRIVQRIFEGLRDNVATYFDDIYVFTKETDVNAHLAAVRRVY' A
#
# COMPACT_ATOMS: atom_id res chain seq x y z
N MET A 1 0.92 -0.36 -9.36
CA MET A 1 2.20 -1.08 -9.58
C MET A 1 1.94 -2.23 -10.55
N LYS A 2 2.53 -2.23 -11.74
CA LYS A 2 2.28 -3.26 -12.77
C LYS A 2 3.22 -4.45 -12.60
N MET A 3 2.72 -5.68 -12.79
CA MET A 3 3.59 -6.86 -12.82
C MET A 3 4.50 -6.84 -14.05
N ARG A 4 5.72 -7.36 -13.91
CA ARG A 4 6.59 -7.57 -15.07
C ARG A 4 5.97 -8.67 -15.92
N THR A 5 5.85 -8.44 -17.23
CA THR A 5 5.15 -9.35 -18.14
C THR A 5 5.63 -10.80 -18.04
N LYS A 6 6.94 -11.01 -17.89
CA LYS A 6 7.53 -12.35 -17.75
C LYS A 6 7.20 -13.07 -16.45
N ASP A 7 6.75 -12.36 -15.41
CA ASP A 7 6.45 -12.93 -14.10
C ASP A 7 4.93 -13.16 -13.89
N ILE A 8 4.07 -12.64 -14.77
CA ILE A 8 2.62 -12.80 -14.70
C ILE A 8 2.20 -14.28 -14.58
N PRO A 9 2.77 -15.22 -15.35
CA PRO A 9 2.41 -16.64 -15.25
C PRO A 9 2.69 -17.27 -13.88
N PHE A 10 3.61 -16.71 -13.08
CA PHE A 10 3.91 -17.20 -11.73
C PHE A 10 2.90 -16.72 -10.67
N THR A 11 1.92 -15.92 -11.07
CA THR A 11 0.87 -15.42 -10.18
C THR A 11 -0.49 -16.06 -10.46
N ALA A 12 -0.50 -17.18 -11.17
CA ALA A 12 -1.73 -17.89 -11.47
C ALA A 12 -2.45 -18.34 -10.18
N PHE A 13 -3.76 -18.13 -10.11
CA PHE A 13 -4.64 -18.61 -9.05
C PHE A 13 -5.91 -19.20 -9.64
N GLN A 14 -6.47 -20.19 -8.94
CA GLN A 14 -7.65 -20.91 -9.39
C GLN A 14 -8.89 -20.45 -8.63
N THR A 15 -9.98 -20.28 -9.37
CA THR A 15 -11.34 -20.12 -8.87
C THR A 15 -12.20 -21.28 -9.41
N PRO A 16 -13.41 -21.51 -8.89
CA PRO A 16 -14.35 -22.46 -9.50
C PRO A 16 -14.63 -22.18 -10.98
N ASP A 17 -14.55 -20.92 -11.40
CA ASP A 17 -14.88 -20.46 -12.76
C ASP A 17 -13.66 -20.46 -13.71
N GLY A 18 -12.46 -20.77 -13.22
CA GLY A 18 -11.27 -20.87 -14.08
C GLY A 18 -9.95 -20.43 -13.42
N LEU A 19 -8.92 -20.37 -14.26
CA LEU A 19 -7.57 -19.95 -13.91
C LEU A 19 -7.35 -18.49 -14.31
N PHE A 20 -6.80 -17.70 -13.37
CA PHE A 20 -6.58 -16.27 -13.53
C PHE A 20 -5.15 -15.91 -13.14
N GLU A 21 -4.62 -14.81 -13.67
CA GLU A 21 -3.29 -14.31 -13.38
C GLU A 21 -3.36 -12.84 -12.95
N TYR A 22 -2.43 -12.41 -12.10
CA TYR A 22 -2.38 -11.03 -11.65
C TYR A 22 -1.57 -10.14 -12.61
N ILE A 23 -2.23 -9.11 -13.17
CA ILE A 23 -1.58 -8.08 -14.02
C ILE A 23 -0.97 -6.93 -13.21
N ALA A 24 -1.38 -6.80 -11.95
CA ALA A 24 -0.86 -5.87 -10.96
C ALA A 24 -0.36 -6.67 -9.77
N VAL A 25 0.51 -6.08 -8.97
CA VAL A 25 1.18 -6.82 -7.89
C VAL A 25 0.15 -7.20 -6.82
N PRO A 26 -0.06 -8.50 -6.55
CA PRO A 26 -1.07 -8.94 -5.59
C PRO A 26 -0.60 -8.71 -4.15
N MET A 27 -1.57 -8.60 -3.24
CA MET A 27 -1.31 -8.66 -1.80
C MET A 27 -0.76 -10.05 -1.42
N GLY A 28 0.13 -10.09 -0.42
CA GLY A 28 0.72 -11.33 0.07
C GLY A 28 1.92 -11.86 -0.72
N LEU A 29 2.30 -11.24 -1.85
CA LEU A 29 3.57 -11.53 -2.50
C LEU A 29 4.73 -10.99 -1.65
N SER A 30 5.74 -11.80 -1.34
CA SER A 30 6.78 -11.46 -0.34
C SER A 30 7.51 -10.13 -0.58
N ASN A 31 7.65 -9.71 -1.84
CA ASN A 31 8.32 -8.45 -2.22
C ASN A 31 7.35 -7.29 -2.55
N ALA A 32 6.04 -7.55 -2.53
CA ALA A 32 5.02 -6.52 -2.74
C ALA A 32 5.09 -5.42 -1.68
N PRO A 33 5.19 -5.73 -0.37
CA PRO A 33 5.21 -4.70 0.67
C PRO A 33 6.40 -3.75 0.53
N ALA A 34 7.59 -4.28 0.22
CA ALA A 34 8.79 -3.45 0.04
C ALA A 34 8.64 -2.47 -1.14
N THR A 35 8.05 -2.93 -2.25
CA THR A 35 7.90 -2.07 -3.42
C THR A 35 6.75 -1.06 -3.24
N PHE A 36 5.66 -1.48 -2.60
CA PHE A 36 4.56 -0.62 -2.21
C PHE A 36 5.05 0.47 -1.26
N ASN A 37 5.71 0.09 -0.17
CA ASN A 37 6.24 1.00 0.83
C ASN A 37 7.16 2.06 0.22
N ARG A 38 8.06 1.70 -0.72
CA ARG A 38 8.91 2.68 -1.43
C ARG A 38 8.11 3.72 -2.22
N ILE A 39 7.00 3.34 -2.83
CA ILE A 39 6.12 4.27 -3.56
C ILE A 39 5.39 5.16 -2.56
N VAL A 40 4.83 4.57 -1.51
CA VAL A 40 4.03 5.27 -0.49
C VAL A 40 4.89 6.27 0.29
N GLN A 41 6.14 5.91 0.63
CA GLN A 41 7.11 6.84 1.24
C GLN A 41 7.39 8.08 0.40
N ARG A 42 7.40 7.94 -0.94
CA ARG A 42 7.59 9.08 -1.86
C ARG A 42 6.34 9.96 -1.92
N ILE A 43 5.15 9.36 -1.93
CA ILE A 43 3.88 10.11 -1.93
C ILE A 43 3.77 10.97 -0.66
N PHE A 44 4.14 10.41 0.49
CA PHE A 44 4.03 11.09 1.79
C PHE A 44 5.30 11.82 2.24
N GLU A 45 6.25 12.07 1.34
CA GLU A 45 7.49 12.78 1.69
C GLU A 45 7.22 14.16 2.32
N GLY A 46 6.16 14.86 1.89
CA GLY A 46 5.73 16.13 2.45
C GLY A 46 4.85 16.05 3.71
N LEU A 47 4.52 14.84 4.20
CA LEU A 47 3.66 14.62 5.36
C LEU A 47 4.35 13.82 6.48
N ARG A 48 5.68 13.72 6.47
CA ARG A 48 6.46 12.90 7.42
C ARG A 48 6.26 13.27 8.90
N ASP A 49 5.81 14.48 9.18
CA ASP A 49 5.50 14.93 10.54
C ASP A 49 4.25 14.26 11.14
N ASN A 50 3.40 13.67 10.29
CA ASN A 50 2.12 13.06 10.68
C ASN A 50 1.88 11.69 10.06
N VAL A 51 2.75 11.24 9.14
CA VAL A 51 2.57 10.00 8.39
C VAL A 51 3.86 9.19 8.40
N ALA A 52 3.75 7.93 8.80
CA ALA A 52 4.79 6.92 8.68
C ALA A 52 4.22 5.70 7.94
N THR A 53 5.08 4.95 7.26
CA THR A 53 4.66 3.81 6.43
C THR A 53 5.51 2.59 6.80
N TYR A 54 4.90 1.44 6.98
CA TYR A 54 5.60 0.19 7.27
C TYR A 54 4.98 -0.96 6.49
N PHE A 55 5.75 -1.54 5.56
CA PHE A 55 5.26 -2.57 4.65
C PHE A 55 3.92 -2.17 3.99
N ASP A 56 2.84 -2.85 4.33
CA ASP A 56 1.50 -2.64 3.76
C ASP A 56 0.67 -1.60 4.54
N ASP A 57 1.15 -1.15 5.70
CA ASP A 57 0.44 -0.24 6.60
C ASP A 57 0.90 1.22 6.46
N ILE A 58 -0.06 2.13 6.61
CA ILE A 58 0.16 3.58 6.73
C ILE A 58 -0.31 4.01 8.12
N TYR A 59 0.61 4.52 8.92
CA TYR A 59 0.32 5.11 10.22
C TYR A 59 0.14 6.61 10.06
N VAL A 60 -1.04 7.10 10.43
CA VAL A 60 -1.30 8.52 10.60
C VAL A 60 -1.29 8.83 12.10
N PHE A 61 -0.57 9.87 12.51
CA PHE A 61 -0.45 10.25 13.92
C PHE A 61 -0.49 11.77 14.11
N THR A 62 -1.02 12.16 15.26
CA THR A 62 -1.15 13.55 15.70
C THR A 62 -0.60 13.70 17.11
N LYS A 63 -0.04 14.88 17.42
CA LYS A 63 0.44 15.18 18.78
C LYS A 63 -0.71 15.49 19.74
N GLU A 64 -1.79 16.05 19.20
CA GLU A 64 -3.01 16.36 19.95
C GLU A 64 -3.82 15.10 20.23
N THR A 65 -4.47 15.06 21.39
CA THR A 65 -5.39 14.00 21.80
C THR A 65 -6.82 14.22 21.26
N ASP A 66 -7.09 15.36 20.63
CA ASP A 66 -8.37 15.64 20.00
C ASP A 66 -8.60 14.77 18.76
N VAL A 67 -9.67 13.99 18.80
CA VAL A 67 -10.10 13.12 17.69
C VAL A 67 -10.41 13.93 16.43
N ASN A 68 -10.94 15.16 16.55
CA ASN A 68 -11.25 15.97 15.37
C ASN A 68 -9.97 16.42 14.64
N ALA A 69 -8.93 16.79 15.40
CA ALA A 69 -7.62 17.06 14.84
C ALA A 69 -7.01 15.83 14.14
N HIS A 70 -7.17 14.64 14.75
CA HIS A 70 -6.74 13.38 14.13
C HIS A 70 -7.50 13.07 12.84
N LEU A 71 -8.82 13.23 12.83
CA LEU A 71 -9.66 13.02 11.63
C LEU A 71 -9.29 13.99 10.50
N ALA A 72 -8.93 15.24 10.82
CA ALA A 72 -8.45 16.20 9.82
C ALA A 72 -7.11 15.75 9.20
N ALA A 73 -6.20 15.19 10.00
CA ALA A 73 -4.94 14.61 9.49
C ALA A 73 -5.19 13.40 8.59
N VAL A 74 -6.08 12.48 8.98
CA VAL A 74 -6.46 11.31 8.17
C VAL A 74 -7.08 11.74 6.83
N ARG A 75 -7.96 12.75 6.83
CA ARG A 75 -8.56 13.33 5.61
C ARG A 75 -7.55 14.05 4.69
N ARG A 76 -6.34 14.32 5.15
CA ARG A 76 -5.28 14.90 4.31
C ARG A 76 -4.47 13.82 3.58
N VAL A 77 -4.59 12.58 4.03
CA VAL A 77 -3.90 11.40 3.50
C VAL A 77 -4.77 10.65 2.48
N TYR A 78 -6.10 10.67 2.65
CA TYR A 78 -7.13 10.11 1.76
C TYR A 78 -7.85 11.18 0.97
#